data_AF-I0ANA3-F1
#
_entry.id   AF-I0ANA3-F1
#
_cell.length_a   1.000
_cell.length_b   1.000
_cell.length_c   1.000
_cell.angle_alpha   90.00
_cell.angle_beta   90.00
_cell.angle_gamma   90.00
#
_symmetry.space_group_name_H-M   'P 1'
#
loop_
_entity.id
_entity.type
_entity.pdbx_description
1 polymer ?
#
loop_
_entity_poly.entity_id
_entity_poly.type
_entity_poly.pdbx_seq_one_letter_code
_entity_poly.pdbx_strand_id
1 'polypeptide(L)'
;MENTVEKKLSNPLADLISDEVWDLLYSRGLINVRSVRDYLIRKKFKMLRSQKIRTGDAIDALREEYPYLQFDTIIKIVHNPPKQVSRS
;
A
#
# COMPACT_ATOMS: atom_id res chain seq x y z
N MET A 1 -20.61 -6.42 -29.18
CA MET A 1 -19.62 -5.40 -28.78
C MET A 1 -19.69 -5.31 -27.27
N GLU A 2 -18.89 -6.12 -26.57
CA GLU A 2 -18.83 -6.08 -25.12
C GLU A 2 -17.99 -4.87 -24.71
N ASN A 3 -18.63 -3.90 -24.07
CA ASN A 3 -17.93 -2.80 -23.42
C ASN A 3 -17.15 -3.38 -22.24
N THR A 4 -15.88 -3.71 -22.46
CA THR A 4 -14.90 -3.87 -21.39
C THR A 4 -14.75 -2.51 -20.71
N VAL A 5 -15.52 -2.29 -19.65
CA VAL A 5 -15.24 -1.22 -18.69
C VAL A 5 -13.90 -1.58 -18.06
N GLU A 6 -12.82 -1.09 -18.66
CA GLU A 6 -11.50 -1.11 -18.05
C GLU A 6 -11.66 -0.49 -16.67
N LYS A 7 -11.58 -1.34 -15.65
CA LYS A 7 -11.57 -0.91 -14.26
C LYS A 7 -10.30 -0.07 -14.11
N LYS A 8 -10.41 1.25 -14.31
CA LYS A 8 -9.29 2.19 -14.14
C LYS A 8 -8.60 1.82 -12.84
N LEU A 9 -7.34 1.38 -12.93
CA LEU A 9 -6.52 1.15 -11.77
C LEU A 9 -6.47 2.48 -11.02
N SER A 10 -7.16 2.56 -9.90
CA SER A 10 -7.13 3.75 -9.05
C SER A 10 -5.69 3.94 -8.59
N ASN A 11 -5.13 5.13 -8.83
CA ASN A 11 -3.79 5.51 -8.42
C ASN A 11 -3.63 5.30 -6.90
N PRO A 12 -2.84 4.30 -6.47
CA PRO A 12 -2.67 4.00 -5.05
C PRO A 12 -1.89 5.08 -4.30
N LEU A 13 -1.25 6.01 -5.02
CA LEU A 13 -0.45 7.10 -4.49
C LEU A 13 -1.08 8.47 -4.80
N ALA A 14 -2.41 8.53 -4.98
CA ALA A 14 -3.13 9.77 -5.33
C ALA A 14 -2.95 10.91 -4.30
N ASP A 15 -2.56 10.61 -3.06
CA ASP A 15 -2.20 11.61 -2.05
C ASP A 15 -0.77 12.15 -2.16
N LEU A 16 0.04 11.59 -3.05
CA LEU A 16 1.45 11.97 -3.26
C LEU A 16 1.70 12.49 -4.68
N ILE A 17 1.07 11.88 -5.69
CA ILE A 17 1.27 12.18 -7.11
C ILE A 17 -0.05 12.10 -7.88
N SER A 18 -0.17 12.86 -8.97
CA SER A 18 -1.34 12.81 -9.85
C SER A 18 -1.43 11.47 -10.59
N ASP A 19 -2.63 11.14 -11.07
CA ASP A 19 -2.89 9.92 -11.85
C ASP A 19 -2.01 9.86 -13.10
N GLU A 20 -1.83 10.99 -13.78
CA GLU A 20 -0.95 11.09 -14.95
C GLU A 20 0.50 10.71 -14.61
N VAL A 21 1.04 11.19 -13.49
CA VAL A 21 2.41 10.87 -13.05
C VAL A 21 2.51 9.40 -12.64
N TRP A 22 1.49 8.86 -11.95
CA TRP A 22 1.43 7.45 -11.61
C TRP A 22 1.49 6.57 -12.86
N ASP A 23 0.61 6.83 -13.84
CA ASP A 23 0.53 6.06 -15.07
C ASP A 23 1.84 6.14 -15.88
N LEU A 24 2.45 7.33 -15.93
CA LEU A 24 3.74 7.56 -16.60
C LEU A 24 4.88 6.74 -15.98
N LEU A 25 4.98 6.73 -14.65
CA LEU A 25 6.03 6.01 -13.92
C LEU A 25 5.79 4.50 -13.92
N TYR A 26 4.54 4.08 -13.74
CA TYR A 26 4.14 2.68 -13.73
C TYR A 26 4.37 2.02 -15.10
N SER A 27 3.94 2.66 -16.18
CA SER A 27 4.15 2.17 -17.55
C SER A 27 5.62 2.03 -17.95
N ARG A 28 6.52 2.78 -17.31
CA ARG A 28 7.98 2.69 -17.51
C ARG A 28 8.68 1.73 -16.57
N GLY A 29 7.95 1.02 -15.71
CA GLY A 29 8.54 0.11 -14.71
C GLY A 29 9.34 0.84 -13.63
N LEU A 30 9.12 2.15 -13.43
CA LEU A 30 9.82 2.95 -12.42
C LEU A 30 9.19 2.85 -11.04
N ILE A 31 8.05 2.17 -10.93
CA ILE A 31 7.34 1.92 -9.68
C ILE A 31 7.64 0.52 -9.15
N ASN A 32 8.14 0.47 -7.92
CA ASN A 32 8.23 -0.79 -7.19
C ASN A 32 6.88 -1.12 -6.51
N VAL A 33 6.13 -2.05 -7.11
CA VAL A 33 4.80 -2.47 -6.64
C VAL A 33 4.83 -2.99 -5.19
N ARG A 34 5.88 -3.68 -4.78
CA ARG A 34 6.03 -4.15 -3.39
C ARG A 34 6.13 -2.98 -2.42
N SER A 35 6.92 -1.97 -2.76
CA SER A 35 7.05 -0.76 -1.93
C SER A 35 5.74 0.02 -1.83
N VAL A 36 4.99 0.11 -2.93
CA VAL A 36 3.65 0.72 -2.95
C VAL A 36 2.68 -0.03 -2.04
N ARG A 37 2.61 -1.36 -2.16
CA ARG A 37 1.80 -2.20 -1.26
C ARG A 37 2.16 -1.98 0.21
N ASP A 38 3.45 -2.04 0.53
CA ASP A 38 3.91 -1.89 1.91
C ASP A 38 3.58 -0.49 2.46
N TYR A 39 3.60 0.54 1.61
CA TYR A 39 3.11 1.88 1.94
C TYR A 39 1.60 1.89 2.24
N LEU A 40 0.78 1.27 1.40
CA LEU A 40 -0.67 1.17 1.61
C LEU A 40 -1.02 0.43 2.90
N ILE A 41 -0.34 -0.69 3.18
CA ILE A 41 -0.49 -1.46 4.43
C ILE A 41 -0.19 -0.56 5.63
N ARG A 42 0.93 0.18 5.60
CA ARG A 42 1.29 1.13 6.68
C ARG A 42 0.25 2.24 6.83
N LYS A 43 -0.23 2.82 5.73
CA LYS A 43 -1.25 3.88 5.74
C LYS A 43 -2.54 3.38 6.38
N LYS A 44 -3.02 2.21 5.97
CA LYS A 44 -4.24 1.60 6.55
C LYS A 44 -4.05 1.20 8.01
N PHE A 45 -2.92 0.60 8.36
CA PHE A 45 -2.60 0.30 9.77
C PHE A 45 -2.66 1.56 10.66
N LYS A 46 -2.05 2.67 10.22
CA LYS A 46 -2.11 3.95 10.95
C LYS A 46 -3.55 4.46 11.12
N MET A 47 -4.37 4.34 10.08
CA MET A 47 -5.80 4.69 10.14
C MET A 47 -6.56 3.81 11.14
N LEU A 48 -6.37 2.50 11.13
CA LEU A 48 -7.02 1.60 12.10
C LEU A 48 -6.59 1.94 13.54
N ARG A 49 -5.31 2.26 13.75
CA ARG A 49 -4.78 2.66 15.05
C ARG A 49 -5.33 4.02 15.51
N SER A 50 -5.58 4.97 14.61
CA SER A 50 -6.21 6.25 14.98
C SER A 50 -7.66 6.09 15.40
N GLN A 51 -8.34 5.05 14.91
CA GLN A 51 -9.68 4.61 15.32
C GLN A 51 -9.68 3.78 16.62
N LYS A 52 -8.53 3.68 17.31
CA LYS A 52 -8.34 2.93 18.58
C LYS A 52 -8.53 1.41 18.45
N ILE A 53 -8.54 0.86 17.24
CA ILE A 53 -8.57 -0.60 17.00
C ILE A 53 -7.28 -1.21 17.55
N ARG A 54 -7.35 -2.32 18.30
CA ARG A 54 -6.18 -2.96 18.92
C ARG A 54 -5.19 -3.45 17.85
N THR A 55 -3.91 -3.54 18.22
CA THR A 55 -2.85 -3.90 17.26
C THR A 55 -3.10 -5.25 16.59
N GLY A 56 -3.48 -6.28 17.36
CA GLY A 56 -3.81 -7.61 16.82
C GLY A 56 -4.94 -7.54 15.81
N ASP A 57 -6.10 -6.99 16.21
CA ASP A 57 -7.27 -6.82 15.35
C ASP A 57 -6.97 -6.01 14.08
N ALA A 58 -6.11 -4.98 14.18
CA ALA A 58 -5.69 -4.19 13.02
C ALA A 58 -4.81 -4.99 12.05
N ILE A 59 -3.96 -5.89 12.56
CA ILE A 59 -3.14 -6.79 11.73
C ILE A 59 -4.02 -7.86 11.09
N ASP A 60 -5.00 -8.41 11.82
CA ASP A 60 -5.94 -9.39 11.27
C ASP A 60 -6.79 -8.79 10.15
N ALA A 61 -7.31 -7.57 10.32
CA ALA A 61 -8.01 -6.85 9.26
C ALA A 61 -7.15 -6.64 8.00
N LEU A 62 -5.87 -6.30 8.17
CA LEU A 62 -4.94 -6.20 7.03
C LEU A 62 -4.70 -7.57 6.38
N ARG A 63 -4.69 -8.65 7.15
CA ARG A 63 -4.51 -10.01 6.63
C ARG A 63 -5.71 -10.45 5.80
N GLU A 64 -6.92 -10.04 6.16
CA GLU A 64 -8.11 -10.29 5.33
C GLU A 64 -8.00 -9.63 3.94
N GLU A 65 -7.42 -8.43 3.86
CA GLU A 65 -7.18 -7.73 2.58
C GLU A 65 -5.99 -8.26 1.79
N TYR A 66 -4.97 -8.76 2.50
CA TYR A 66 -3.75 -9.29 1.93
C TYR A 66 -3.55 -10.75 2.36
N PRO A 67 -4.46 -11.68 1.95
CA PRO A 67 -4.47 -13.06 2.46
C PRO A 67 -3.24 -13.88 2.07
N TYR A 68 -2.51 -13.42 1.06
CA TYR A 68 -1.25 -14.01 0.62
C TYR A 68 -0.05 -13.61 1.50
N LEU A 69 -0.20 -12.63 2.40
CA LEU A 69 0.83 -12.24 3.35
C LEU A 69 0.68 -13.01 4.65
N GLN A 70 1.81 -13.48 5.18
CA GLN A 70 1.87 -14.09 6.51
C GLN A 70 1.74 -13.02 7.60
N PHE A 71 1.20 -13.38 8.76
CA PHE A 71 1.02 -12.48 9.90
C PHE A 71 2.33 -11.75 10.29
N ASP A 72 3.43 -12.50 10.43
CA ASP A 72 4.76 -11.94 10.71
C ASP A 72 5.26 -10.98 9.64
N THR A 73 4.84 -11.19 8.39
CA THR A 73 5.20 -10.30 7.27
C THR A 73 4.49 -8.96 7.43
N ILE A 74 3.20 -8.96 7.79
CA ILE A 74 2.44 -7.73 8.04
C ILE A 74 3.05 -6.98 9.23
N ILE A 75 3.38 -7.68 10.33
CA ILE A 75 4.09 -7.09 11.48
C ILE A 75 5.38 -6.40 11.04
N LYS A 76 6.24 -7.08 10.26
CA LYS A 76 7.48 -6.50 9.75
C LYS A 76 7.22 -5.25 8.92
N ILE A 77 6.20 -5.25 8.05
CA ILE A 77 5.87 -4.11 7.20
C ILE A 77 5.42 -2.89 8.03
N VAL A 78 4.55 -3.11 9.02
CA VAL A 78 3.94 -2.00 9.79
C VAL A 78 4.90 -1.40 10.82
N HIS A 79 5.80 -2.20 11.38
CA HIS A 79 6.75 -1.76 12.41
C HIS A 79 8.10 -1.33 11.86
N ASN A 80 8.52 -1.78 10.67
CA ASN A 80 9.79 -1.41 10.06
C ASN A 80 9.56 -0.54 8.81
N PRO A 81 9.37 0.79 8.96
CA PRO A 81 9.30 1.67 7.82
C PRO A 81 10.61 1.63 7.00
N PRO A 82 10.57 1.90 5.68
CA PRO A 82 11.76 1.95 4.86
C PRO A 82 12.76 2.92 5.48
N LYS A 83 14.03 2.51 5.52
CA LYS A 83 15.12 3.35 6.02
C LYS A 83 15.10 4.64 5.21
N GLN A 84 15.01 5.78 5.89
CA GLN A 84 15.20 7.05 5.22
C GLN A 84 16.58 7.01 4.56
N VAL A 85 16.64 7.35 3.28
CA VAL A 85 17.93 7.54 2.62
C VAL A 85 18.58 8.69 3.36
N SER A 86 19.54 8.38 4.22
CA SER A 86 20.39 9.37 4.87
C SER A 86 21.07 10.14 3.75
N ARG A 87 20.61 11.38 3.53
CA ARG A 87 21.26 12.30 2.60
C ARG A 87 22.65 12.56 3.19
N SER A 88 23.67 11.98 2.55
CA SER A 88 25.07 12.32 2.80
C SER A 88 25.36 13.73 2.31
#